data_AF-A0AAU3K2V9-F1
#
_entry.id   AF-A0AAU3K2V9-F1
#
_cell.length_a   1.000
_cell.length_b   1.000
_cell.length_c   1.000
_cell.angle_alpha   90.00
_cell.angle_beta   90.00
_cell.angle_gamma   90.00
#
_symmetry.space_group_name_H-M   'P 1'
#
loop_
_entity.id
_entity.type
_entity.pdbx_description
1 polymer ?
#
loop_
_entity_poly.entity_id
_entity_poly.type
_entity_poly.pdbx_seq_one_letter_code
_entity_poly.pdbx_strand_id
1 'polypeptide(L)' 'MDLDRGKPVWTQIADELRRRIDAGTYVPGARFPAVVDLAAEFDVAASTIQKAVAALRTEGRLRTVLGQGSFVEDAPPRRG' A
#
# COMPACT_ATOMS: atom_id res chain seq x y z
N MET A 1 8.96 -13.88 -3.34
CA MET A 1 7.50 -14.04 -3.25
C MET A 1 7.08 -14.99 -4.35
N ASP A 2 6.58 -16.18 -4.01
CA ASP A 2 5.94 -17.06 -4.98
C ASP A 2 4.53 -16.53 -5.24
N LEU A 3 4.35 -15.88 -6.39
CA LEU A 3 3.07 -15.30 -6.78
C LEU A 3 2.07 -16.40 -7.10
N ASP A 4 1.19 -16.67 -6.13
CA ASP A 4 0.16 -17.69 -6.26
C ASP A 4 -0.80 -17.37 -7.42
N ARG A 5 -0.80 -18.19 -8.49
CA ARG A 5 -1.61 -17.97 -9.71
C ARG A 5 -3.12 -18.02 -9.45
N GLY A 6 -3.55 -18.55 -8.30
CA GLY A 6 -4.95 -18.58 -7.88
C GLY A 6 -5.47 -17.30 -7.21
N LYS A 7 -4.58 -16.37 -6.82
CA LYS A 7 -4.96 -15.10 -6.19
C LYS A 7 -4.41 -13.91 -6.97
N PRO A 8 -5.16 -12.80 -7.09
CA PRO A 8 -4.63 -11.61 -7.72
C PRO A 8 -3.40 -11.08 -6.99
N VAL A 9 -2.29 -10.88 -7.71
CA VAL A 9 -1.01 -10.40 -7.16
C VAL A 9 -1.18 -9.09 -6.37
N TRP A 10 -2.09 -8.21 -6.83
CA TRP A 10 -2.36 -6.94 -6.15
C TRP A 10 -2.89 -7.13 -4.72
N THR A 11 -3.62 -8.20 -4.43
CA THR A 11 -4.14 -8.47 -3.09
C THR A 11 -3.02 -8.87 -2.13
N GLN A 12 -2.07 -9.69 -2.60
CA GLN A 12 -0.90 -10.09 -1.80
C GLN A 12 -0.03 -8.88 -1.45
N ILE A 13 0.14 -7.96 -2.41
CA ILE A 13 0.88 -6.71 -2.20
C ILE A 13 0.12 -5.78 -1.27
N ALA A 14 -1.20 -5.64 -1.42
CA ALA A 14 -2.02 -4.84 -0.52
C ALA A 14 -1.91 -5.33 0.93
N ASP A 15 -1.95 -6.65 1.14
CA ASP A 15 -1.79 -7.27 2.46
C ASP A 15 -0.41 -7.00 3.06
N GLU A 16 0.64 -7.08 2.25
CA GLU A 16 2.00 -6.79 2.70
C GLU A 16 2.20 -5.32 3.06
N LEU A 17 1.75 -4.40 2.20
CA LEU A 17 1.80 -2.96 2.45
C LEU A 17 0.97 -2.60 3.70
N ARG A 18 -0.20 -3.22 3.87
CA ARG A 18 -1.02 -3.08 5.08
C ARG A 18 -0.27 -3.51 6.33
N ARG A 19 0.39 -4.67 6.30
CA ARG A 19 1.24 -5.14 7.42
C ARG A 19 2.36 -4.16 7.75
N ARG A 20 3.02 -3.59 6.73
CA ARG A 20 4.09 -2.60 6.94
C ARG A 20 3.57 -1.29 7.55
N ILE A 21 2.42 -0.79 7.10
CA ILE A 21 1.74 0.36 7.71
C ILE A 21 1.40 0.04 9.17
N ASP A 22 0.79 -1.12 9.41
CA ASP A 22 0.40 -1.60 10.74
C ASP A 22 1.59 -1.83 11.69
N ALA A 23 2.76 -2.19 11.15
CA ALA A 23 3.99 -2.38 11.89
C ALA A 23 4.73 -1.06 12.16
N GLY A 24 4.22 0.08 11.67
CA GLY A 24 4.86 1.38 11.79
C GLY A 24 6.08 1.58 10.89
N THR A 25 6.26 0.72 9.87
CA THR A 25 7.31 0.93 8.85
C THR A 25 7.10 2.24 8.11
N TYR A 26 5.83 2.59 7.85
CA TYR A 26 5.45 3.89 7.32
C TYR A 26 4.75 4.68 8.42
N VAL A 27 5.34 5.80 8.80
CA VAL A 27 4.81 6.67 9.86
C VAL A 27 3.53 7.35 9.36
N PRO A 28 2.45 7.41 10.16
CA PRO A 28 1.28 8.20 9.82
C PRO A 28 1.64 9.67 9.52
N GLY A 29 1.05 10.22 8.47
CA GLY A 29 1.39 11.53 7.92
C GLY A 29 2.65 11.56 7.05
N ALA A 30 3.44 10.47 6.99
CA ALA A 30 4.56 10.39 6.08
C ALA A 30 4.11 10.14 4.64
N ARG A 31 4.96 10.57 3.70
CA ARG A 31 4.75 10.31 2.28
C ARG A 31 4.90 8.82 2.01
N PHE A 32 3.87 8.24 1.41
CA PHE A 32 3.89 6.86 0.94
C PHE A 32 4.70 6.77 -0.38
N PRO A 33 5.46 5.68 -0.59
CA PRO A 33 6.24 5.49 -1.80
C PRO A 33 5.39 5.61 -3.08
N ALA A 34 5.99 6.10 -4.16
CA ALA A 34 5.27 6.20 -5.42
C ALA A 34 4.98 4.81 -5.98
N VAL A 35 3.91 4.70 -6.75
CA VAL A 35 3.52 3.45 -7.41
C VAL A 35 4.67 2.84 -8.22
N VAL A 36 5.46 3.69 -8.89
CA VAL A 36 6.60 3.27 -9.70
C VAL A 36 7.74 2.69 -8.87
N ASP A 37 8.00 3.26 -7.69
CA ASP A 37 9.05 2.78 -6.79
C ASP A 37 8.65 1.42 -6.19
N LEU A 38 7.40 1.30 -5.77
CA LEU A 38 6.85 0.02 -5.29
C LEU A 38 6.81 -1.03 -6.40
N ALA A 39 6.49 -0.64 -7.63
CA ALA A 39 6.48 -1.56 -8.76
C ALA A 39 7.87 -2.14 -9.02
N ALA A 40 8.91 -1.31 -8.91
CA ALA A 40 10.30 -1.75 -9.00
C ALA A 40 10.72 -2.59 -7.79
N GLU A 41 10.32 -2.22 -6.57
CA GLU A 41 10.63 -2.97 -5.34
C GLU A 41 10.03 -4.38 -5.37
N PHE A 42 8.76 -4.50 -5.76
CA PHE A 42 8.03 -5.75 -5.79
C PHE A 42 8.21 -6.54 -7.11
N ASP A 43 8.93 -5.97 -8.10
CA ASP A 43 9.08 -6.51 -9.46
C ASP A 43 7.74 -6.87 -10.12
N VAL A 44 6.80 -5.93 -10.10
CA VAL A 44 5.45 -6.11 -10.66
C VAL A 44 5.03 -4.93 -11.53
N ALA A 45 4.00 -5.14 -12.35
CA ALA A 45 3.39 -4.07 -13.10
C ALA A 45 2.86 -2.94 -12.20
N ALA A 46 3.07 -1.69 -12.58
CA ALA A 46 2.54 -0.52 -11.88
C ALA A 46 1.01 -0.56 -11.70
N SER A 47 0.28 -1.15 -12.65
CA SER A 47 -1.18 -1.34 -12.56
C SER A 47 -1.59 -2.26 -11.40
N THR A 48 -0.75 -3.22 -11.02
CA THR A 48 -0.93 -4.10 -9.87
C THR A 48 -0.76 -3.32 -8.57
N ILE A 49 0.31 -2.52 -8.47
CA ILE A 49 0.52 -1.63 -7.32
C ILE A 49 -0.62 -0.61 -7.21
N GLN A 50 -1.08 -0.03 -8.31
CA GLN A 50 -2.20 0.91 -8.30
C GLN A 50 -3.45 0.29 -7.68
N LYS A 51 -3.76 -0.97 -8.01
CA LYS A 51 -4.88 -1.70 -7.39
C LYS A 51 -4.67 -1.90 -5.89
N ALA A 52 -3.45 -2.27 -5.48
CA ALA A 52 -3.12 -2.43 -4.06
C ALA A 52 -3.25 -1.11 -3.28
N VAL A 53 -2.69 -0.02 -3.82
CA VAL A 53 -2.79 1.32 -3.24
C VAL A 53 -4.23 1.81 -3.21
N ALA A 54 -5.02 1.54 -4.25
CA ALA A 54 -6.44 1.88 -4.27
C ALA A 54 -7.22 1.15 -3.18
N ALA A 55 -6.95 -0.14 -2.94
CA ALA A 55 -7.56 -0.90 -1.85
C ALA A 55 -7.22 -0.29 -0.48
N LEU A 56 -5.94 -0.01 -0.21
CA LEU A 56 -5.50 0.64 1.03
C LEU A 56 -6.13 2.04 1.23
N ARG A 57 -6.36 2.77 0.14
CA ARG A 57 -7.06 4.05 0.18
C ARG A 57 -8.54 3.88 0.51
N THR A 58 -9.20 2.87 -0.06
CA THR A 58 -10.59 2.53 0.27
C THR A 58 -10.72 2.08 1.72
N GLU A 59 -9.71 1.43 2.28
CA GLU A 59 -9.62 1.09 3.71
C GLU A 59 -9.33 2.29 4.62
N GLY A 60 -9.06 3.48 4.07
CA GLY A 60 -8.72 4.67 4.85
C GLY A 60 -7.30 4.69 5.41
N ARG A 61 -6.41 3.81 4.94
CA ARG A 61 -5.00 3.73 5.38
C ARG A 61 -4.07 4.67 4.62
N LEU A 62 -4.50 5.12 3.44
CA LEU A 62 -3.74 6.04 2.60
C LEU A 62 -4.65 7.19 2.17
N ARG A 63 -4.10 8.41 2.12
CA ARG A 63 -4.73 9.56 1.47
C ARG A 63 -3.92 9.98 0.26
N THR A 64 -4.58 10.09 -0.89
CA THR A 64 -3.96 10.68 -2.08
C THR A 64 -4.18 12.19 -2.10
N VAL A 65 -3.11 12.95 -2.25
CA VAL A 65 -3.12 14.39 -2.47
C VAL A 65 -2.69 14.66 -3.91
N LEU A 66 -3.59 15.25 -4.69
CA LEU A 66 -3.34 15.57 -6.10
C LEU A 66 -2.07 16.44 -6.22
N GLY A 67 -1.14 16.04 -7.08
CA GLY A 67 0.13 16.73 -7.28
C GLY A 67 1.21 16.50 -6.21
N GLN A 68 0.88 15.86 -5.08
CA GLN A 68 1.85 15.60 -4.00
C GLN A 68 2.12 14.10 -3.74
N GLY A 69 1.21 13.22 -4.16
CA GLY A 69 1.37 11.77 -4.04
C GLY A 69 0.42 11.17 -3.00
N SER A 70 0.78 10.01 -2.44
CA SER A 70 0.00 9.37 -1.37
C SER A 70 0.69 9.55 -0.03
N PHE A 71 -0.09 9.66 1.03
CA PHE A 71 0.35 9.81 2.41
C PHE A 71 -0.28 8.71 3.25
N VAL A 72 0.45 8.24 4.25
CA VAL A 72 -0.08 7.25 5.19
C VAL A 72 -1.01 7.94 6.17
N GLU A 73 -2.19 7.37 6.34
CA GLU A 73 -3.16 7.82 7.34
C GLU A 73 -3.05 6.92 8.56
N ASP A 74 -3.31 7.51 9.73
CA ASP A 74 -3.35 6.78 10.99
C ASP A 74 -4.63 5.96 11.01
N ALA A 75 -4.60 4.78 10.40
CA ALA A 75 -5.67 3.80 10.59
C ALA A 75 -5.77 3.49 12.08
N PRO A 76 -6.98 3.44 12.64
CA PRO A 76 -7.20 3.69 14.07
C PRO A 76 -6.32 2.79 14.94
N PRO A 77 -5.83 3.32 16.08
CA PRO A 77 -5.01 2.54 17.00
C PRO A 77 -5.76 1.26 17.28
N ARG A 78 -5.08 0.12 17.10
CA ARG A 78 -5.57 -1.18 17.55
C ARG A 78 -6.02 -0.99 19.00
N ARG A 79 -7.32 -0.89 19.23
CA ARG A 79 -7.89 -1.00 20.57
C ARG A 79 -7.78 -2.47 20.94
N GLY A 80 -6.90 -2.74 21.91
CA GLY A 80 -7.00 -3.87 22.85
C GLY A 80 -6.73 -5.25 22.27
#